data_AF-A0A8T0SI83-F1
#
_entry.id   AF-A0A8T0SI83-F1
#
_cell.length_a   1.000
_cell.length_b   1.000
_cell.length_c   1.000
_cell.angle_alpha   90.00
_cell.angle_beta   90.00
_cell.angle_gamma   90.00
#
_symmetry.space_group_name_H-M   'P 1'
#
loop_
_entity.id
_entity.type
_entity.pdbx_description
1 polymer ?
#
loop_
_entity_poly.entity_id
_entity_poly.type
_entity_poly.pdbx_seq_one_letter_code
_entity_poly.pdbx_strand_id
1 'polypeptide(L)'
;MGRARIEIKRIENNTSRQVTFCKRRNGLLKKAYELSVLCDAEVALIVFSSRGRLYEYSNNRSQGRPWICCYQQRSSNTRSDKPSVAIGGNDYQASCQLH
;
A
#
# COMPACT_ATOMS: atom_id res chain seq x y z
N MET A 1 -31.52 0.99 -4.16
CA MET A 1 -31.09 1.45 -2.83
C MET A 1 -29.88 2.37 -3.00
N GLY A 2 -30.09 3.69 -2.96
CA GLY A 2 -29.04 4.69 -3.21
C GLY A 2 -27.96 4.73 -2.11
N ARG A 3 -26.76 5.21 -2.46
CA ARG A 3 -25.64 5.37 -1.53
C ARG A 3 -25.79 6.73 -0.83
N ALA A 4 -25.95 6.74 0.49
CA ALA A 4 -25.92 8.00 1.24
C ALA A 4 -24.52 8.60 1.26
N ARG A 5 -24.43 9.94 1.20
CA ARG A 5 -23.17 10.66 1.43
C ARG A 5 -22.76 10.47 2.89
N ILE A 6 -21.50 10.11 3.12
CA ILE A 6 -20.92 9.96 4.46
C ILE A 6 -19.74 10.92 4.62
N GLU A 7 -19.58 11.46 5.81
CA GLU A 7 -18.42 12.28 6.18
C GLU A 7 -17.15 11.42 6.25
N ILE A 8 -16.00 12.00 5.91
CA ILE A 8 -14.70 11.34 6.03
C ILE A 8 -14.22 11.46 7.49
N LYS A 9 -14.76 10.59 8.34
CA LYS A 9 -14.38 10.41 9.73
C LYS A 9 -14.35 8.94 10.09
N ARG A 10 -13.74 8.59 11.23
CA ARG A 10 -13.76 7.21 11.74
C ARG A 10 -15.21 6.77 11.94
N ILE A 11 -15.54 5.57 11.48
CA ILE A 11 -16.87 4.98 11.70
C ILE A 11 -16.86 4.32 13.07
N GLU A 12 -17.73 4.80 13.97
CA GLU A 12 -17.81 4.29 15.35
C GLU A 12 -18.36 2.86 15.41
N ASN A 13 -19.48 2.61 14.73
CA ASN A 13 -20.11 1.30 14.68
C ASN A 13 -19.19 0.26 14.02
N ASN A 14 -18.83 -0.79 14.77
CA ASN A 14 -17.87 -1.80 14.34
C ASN A 14 -18.35 -2.62 13.13
N THR A 15 -19.62 -3.00 13.08
CA THR A 15 -20.21 -3.76 11.96
C THR A 15 -20.19 -2.93 10.68
N SER A 16 -20.66 -1.68 10.77
CA SER A 16 -20.64 -0.75 9.63
C SER A 16 -19.21 -0.44 9.17
N ARG A 17 -18.26 -0.33 10.10
CA ARG A 17 -16.84 -0.14 9.80
C ARG A 17 -16.25 -1.34 9.07
N GLN A 18 -16.53 -2.57 9.52
CA GLN A 18 -16.05 -3.79 8.86
C GLN A 18 -16.63 -3.93 7.45
N VAL A 19 -17.94 -3.73 7.27
CA VAL A 19 -18.58 -3.80 5.94
C VAL A 19 -18.03 -2.72 5.02
N THR A 20 -17.85 -1.49 5.53
CA THR A 20 -17.29 -0.38 4.75
C THR A 20 -15.84 -0.64 4.37
N PHE A 21 -15.03 -1.17 5.29
CA PHE A 21 -13.65 -1.56 5.02
C PHE A 21 -13.59 -2.58 3.88
N CYS A 22 -14.37 -3.67 3.95
CA CYS A 22 -14.42 -4.67 2.89
C CYS A 22 -14.81 -4.05 1.53
N LYS A 23 -15.86 -3.24 1.50
CA LYS A 23 -16.34 -2.59 0.26
C LYS A 23 -15.34 -1.59 -0.31
N ARG A 24 -14.76 -0.73 0.53
CA ARG A 24 -13.80 0.31 0.09
C ARG A 24 -12.46 -0.29 -0.32
N ARG A 25 -11.94 -1.25 0.44
CA ARG A 25 -10.72 -1.99 0.08
C ARG A 25 -10.89 -2.66 -1.29
N ASN A 26 -11.99 -3.37 -1.51
CA ASN A 26 -12.25 -4.01 -2.80
C ASN A 26 -12.40 -2.97 -3.93
N GLY A 27 -13.03 -1.82 -3.67
CA GLY A 27 -13.10 -0.73 -4.64
C GLY A 27 -11.74 -0.13 -4.98
N LEU A 28 -10.88 0.06 -3.97
CA LEU A 28 -9.51 0.55 -4.16
C LEU A 28 -8.66 -0.43 -4.96
N LEU A 29 -8.75 -1.73 -4.66
CA LEU A 29 -8.07 -2.78 -5.42
C LEU A 29 -8.47 -2.77 -6.90
N LYS A 30 -9.77 -2.62 -7.19
CA LYS A 30 -10.24 -2.48 -8.59
C LYS A 30 -9.65 -1.26 -9.28
N LYS A 31 -9.60 -0.12 -8.59
CA LYS A 31 -9.01 1.11 -9.15
C LYS A 31 -7.50 1.00 -9.39
N ALA A 32 -6.78 0.37 -8.46
CA ALA A 32 -5.36 0.09 -8.62
C ALA A 32 -5.09 -0.84 -9.82
N TYR A 33 -5.93 -1.87 -9.99
CA TYR A 33 -5.87 -2.76 -11.14
C TYR A 33 -6.17 -2.05 -12.47
N GLU A 34 -7.24 -1.25 -12.52
CA GLU A 34 -7.57 -0.43 -13.69
C GLU A 34 -6.38 0.46 -14.08
N LEU A 35 -5.77 1.14 -13.10
CA LEU A 35 -4.61 1.99 -13.33
C LEU A 35 -3.40 1.20 -13.85
N SER A 36 -3.10 0.05 -13.24
CA SER A 36 -1.96 -0.75 -13.66
C SER A 36 -2.11 -1.27 -15.09
N VAL A 37 -3.34 -1.62 -15.50
CA VAL A 37 -3.60 -2.10 -16.87
C VAL A 37 -3.61 -0.96 -17.88
N LEU A 38 -4.23 0.18 -17.55
CA LEU A 38 -4.39 1.31 -18.48
C LEU A 38 -3.06 2.03 -18.76
N CYS A 39 -2.19 2.12 -17.76
CA CYS A 39 -0.96 2.90 -17.84
C CYS A 39 0.32 2.04 -17.80
N ASP A 40 0.19 0.71 -17.84
CA ASP A 40 1.29 -0.25 -17.64
C ASP A 40 2.17 0.11 -16.42
N ALA A 41 1.50 0.51 -15.33
CA ALA A 41 2.15 1.01 -14.13
C ALA A 41 2.31 -0.11 -13.10
N GLU A 42 3.48 -0.17 -12.46
CA GLU A 42 3.70 -1.03 -11.30
C GLU A 42 2.99 -0.42 -10.07
N VAL A 43 2.00 -1.14 -9.54
CA VAL A 43 1.21 -0.71 -8.37
C VAL A 43 1.27 -1.77 -7.28
N ALA A 44 1.49 -1.33 -6.05
CA ALA A 44 1.42 -2.13 -4.84
C ALA A 44 0.60 -1.42 -3.76
N LEU A 45 -0.16 -2.18 -2.97
CA LEU A 45 -1.00 -1.70 -1.87
C LEU A 45 -0.78 -2.59 -0.65
N ILE A 46 -0.54 -1.97 0.51
CA ILE A 46 -0.54 -2.63 1.82
C ILE A 46 -1.58 -1.95 2.71
N VAL A 47 -2.43 -2.75 3.34
CA VAL A 47 -3.48 -2.29 4.24
C VAL A 47 -3.43 -3.09 5.53
N PHE A 48 -3.16 -2.40 6.63
CA PHE A 48 -3.30 -2.95 7.98
C PHE A 48 -4.70 -2.64 8.51
N SER A 49 -5.46 -3.68 8.85
CA SER A 49 -6.71 -3.51 9.57
C SER A 49 -6.45 -3.24 11.04
N SER A 50 -7.35 -2.51 11.70
CA SER A 50 -7.35 -2.34 13.16
C SER A 50 -7.49 -3.67 13.93
N ARG A 51 -7.79 -4.78 13.25
CA ARG A 51 -7.80 -6.14 13.79
C ARG A 51 -6.46 -6.88 13.65
N GLY A 52 -5.39 -6.19 13.25
CA GLY A 52 -4.06 -6.77 13.06
C GLY A 52 -3.93 -7.64 11.80
N ARG A 53 -4.92 -7.62 10.90
CA ARG A 53 -4.87 -8.38 9.65
C ARG A 53 -4.19 -7.57 8.55
N LEU A 54 -3.19 -8.16 7.91
CA LEU A 54 -2.53 -7.65 6.72
C LEU A 54 -3.35 -8.00 5.47
N TYR A 55 -3.55 -7.02 4.60
CA TYR A 55 -4.07 -7.22 3.25
C TYR A 55 -3.10 -6.56 2.27
N GLU A 56 -2.62 -7.34 1.30
CA GLU A 56 -1.66 -6.89 0.31
C GLU A 56 -2.16 -7.14 -1.11
N TYR A 57 -1.68 -6.32 -2.04
CA TYR A 57 -1.87 -6.48 -3.48
C TYR A 57 -0.66 -5.92 -4.20
N SER A 58 -0.16 -6.64 -5.20
CA SER A 58 0.86 -6.15 -6.12
C SER A 58 0.57 -6.66 -7.53
N ASN A 59 0.68 -5.80 -8.53
CA ASN A 59 0.61 -6.22 -9.93
C ASN A 59 1.93 -6.83 -10.42
N ASN A 60 3.04 -6.61 -9.69
CA ASN A 60 4.36 -7.04 -10.12
C ASN A 60 4.52 -8.58 -10.03
N ARG A 61 4.86 -9.19 -11.17
CA ARG A 61 5.23 -10.61 -11.31
C ARG A 61 6.74 -10.80 -11.18
N SER A 62 7.42 -10.06 -10.31
CA SER A 62 8.85 -10.28 -10.08
C SER A 62 8.98 -11.62 -9.38
N GLN A 63 9.16 -12.67 -10.19
CA GLN A 63 9.28 -14.05 -9.74
C GLN A 63 10.38 -14.13 -8.68
N GLY A 64 9.97 -14.20 -7.42
CA GLY A 64 10.86 -14.35 -6.26
C GLY A 64 11.34 -13.08 -5.56
N ARG A 65 10.96 -11.85 -5.98
CA ARG A 65 11.34 -10.62 -5.25
C ARG A 65 10.12 -9.88 -4.69
N PRO A 66 10.01 -9.73 -3.36
CA PRO A 66 8.98 -8.90 -2.74
C PRO A 66 9.02 -7.47 -3.30
N TRP A 67 7.86 -6.90 -3.61
CA TRP A 67 7.76 -5.53 -4.15
C TRP A 67 8.44 -4.48 -3.24
N ILE A 68 8.50 -4.73 -1.92
CA ILE A 68 9.21 -3.89 -0.94
C ILE A 68 10.71 -3.79 -1.27
N CYS A 69 11.32 -4.86 -1.76
CA CYS A 69 12.72 -4.88 -2.19
C CYS A 69 12.91 -4.03 -3.45
N CYS A 70 12.02 -4.17 -4.44
CA CYS A 70 12.02 -3.35 -5.64
C CYS A 70 11.84 -1.87 -5.31
N TYR A 71 10.93 -1.53 -4.38
CA TYR A 71 10.74 -0.17 -3.90
C TYR A 71 12.02 0.38 -3.25
N GLN A 72 12.67 -0.38 -2.38
CA GLN A 72 13.88 0.08 -1.69
C GLN A 72 15.06 0.25 -2.67
N GLN A 73 15.22 -0.66 -3.64
CA GLN A 73 16.20 -0.55 -4.71
C GLN A 73 15.95 0.68 -5.60
N ARG A 74 14.70 0.90 -6.02
CA ARG A 74 14.31 2.04 -6.86
C ARG A 74 14.41 3.36 -6.09
N SER A 75 14.03 3.37 -4.82
CA SER A 75 14.15 4.52 -3.92
C SER A 75 15.62 4.96 -3.78
N SER A 76 16.54 4.00 -3.60
CA SER A 76 17.98 4.28 -3.59
C SER A 76 18.48 4.88 -4.91
N ASN A 77 17.99 4.40 -6.07
CA ASN A 77 18.35 4.97 -7.37
C ASN A 77 17.79 6.38 -7.59
N THR A 78 16.60 6.69 -7.06
CA THR A 78 16.00 8.03 -7.17
C THR A 78 16.64 9.08 -6.25
N ARG A 79 17.52 8.67 -5.33
CA ARG A 79 18.27 9.60 -4.46
C ARG A 79 19.46 10.26 -5.17
N SER A 80 19.95 9.68 -6.26
CA SER A 80 21.01 10.28 -7.08
C SER A 80 20.50 11.42 -8.00
N ASP A 81 19.19 11.68 -8.00
CA ASP A 81 18.53 12.64 -8.90
C ASP A 81 17.67 13.68 -8.15
N LYS A 82 18.06 14.10 -6.94
CA LYS A 82 17.35 15.20 -6.25
C LYS A 82 18.29 16.24 -5.65
N PRO A 83 18.05 17.55 -5.91
CA PRO A 83 18.57 18.59 -5.03
C PRO A 83 17.95 18.39 -3.64
N SER A 84 18.83 18.51 -2.66
CA SER A 84 18.66 18.30 -1.22
C SER A 84 17.35 18.81 -0.62
N VAL A 85 16.63 17.92 0.06
CA VAL A 85 15.95 18.24 1.33
C VAL A 85 16.28 17.12 2.31
N ALA A 86 17.22 17.40 3.19
CA ALA A 86 17.55 16.56 4.33
C ALA A 86 16.47 16.73 5.40
N ILE A 87 15.87 15.62 5.85
CA ILE A 87 15.44 15.48 7.24
C ILE A 87 15.96 14.12 7.70
N GLY A 88 16.96 14.17 8.58
CA GLY A 88 17.57 13.01 9.20
C GLY A 88 16.65 12.34 10.22
N GLY A 89 16.95 11.09 10.53
CA GLY A 89 16.30 10.35 11.61
C GLY A 89 16.35 8.83 11.46
N ASN A 90 17.55 8.28 11.61
CA ASN A 90 17.92 7.00 12.23
C ASN A 90 17.40 5.66 11.67
N ASP A 91 18.36 4.94 11.07
CA ASP A 91 18.75 3.54 11.30
C ASP A 91 17.66 2.48 11.57
N TYR A 92 17.29 1.76 10.51
CA TYR A 92 16.82 0.38 10.61
C TYR A 92 17.53 -0.47 9.57
N GLN A 93 18.78 -0.81 9.86
CA GLN A 93 19.56 -1.80 9.13
C GLN A 93 20.21 -2.74 10.15
N ALA A 94 19.53 -3.82 10.51
CA ALA A 94 20.12 -5.09 10.94
C ALA A 94 19.04 -6.11 11.34
N SER A 95 19.28 -7.38 11.00
CA SER A 95 18.49 -8.61 11.29
C SER A 95 17.23 -8.78 10.42
N CYS A 96 17.03 -9.87 9.66
CA CYS A 96 17.40 -11.25 9.93
C CYS A 96 18.00 -11.95 8.70
N GLN A 97 19.23 -12.41 8.84
CA GLN A 97 19.80 -13.52 8.09
C GLN A 97 19.14 -14.84 8.54
N LEU A 98 19.05 -15.76 7.59
CA LEU A 98 19.03 -17.23 7.73
C LEU A 98 18.68 -17.81 9.12
N HIS A 99 17.52 -18.46 9.19
CA HIS A 99 17.40 -19.88 9.56
C HIS A 99 16.21 -20.47 8.80
#